data_AF-A0A920TP68-F1
#
_entry.id   AF-A0A920TP68-F1
#
_cell.length_a   1.000
_cell.length_b   1.000
_cell.length_c   1.000
_cell.angle_alpha   90.00
_cell.angle_beta   90.00
_cell.angle_gamma   90.00
#
_symmetry.space_group_name_H-M   'P 1'
#
loop_
_entity.id
_entity.type
_entity.pdbx_description
1 polymer ?
#
loop_
_entity_poly.entity_id
_entity_poly.type
_entity_poly.pdbx_seq_one_letter_code
_entity_poly.pdbx_strand_id
1 'polypeptide(L)'
;MLRKWLGKNLVTYQTDDNGQPVNTILVEECTDIAEELYLGAVIDRASQRLVFMASKEGGVNIEEVAATTPEKIFQVAIDPLKGPSTNEANELATKLELNEIQKGQFKDLYLSLSKFFIEKDLSLLEINPLVITSEGDLICLGCKNKH
;
A
#
# COMPACT_ATOMS: atom_id res chain seq x y z
N MET A 1 -7.89 27.55 0.73
CA MET A 1 -8.14 26.11 0.47
C MET A 1 -8.69 25.38 1.69
N LEU A 2 -8.01 25.38 2.84
CA LEU A 2 -8.42 24.63 4.05
C LEU A 2 -9.87 24.90 4.52
N ARG A 3 -10.28 26.19 4.59
CA ARG A 3 -11.65 26.58 4.97
C ARG A 3 -12.76 26.11 4.00
N LYS A 4 -12.39 25.65 2.79
CA LYS A 4 -13.37 25.18 1.79
C LYS A 4 -13.97 23.82 2.19
N TRP A 5 -13.20 23.00 2.88
CA TRP A 5 -13.53 21.60 3.17
C TRP A 5 -13.92 21.35 4.62
N LEU A 6 -13.27 22.04 5.58
CA LEU A 6 -13.55 21.84 7.00
C LEU A 6 -15.03 22.13 7.33
N GLY A 7 -15.70 21.17 7.97
CA GLY A 7 -17.12 21.24 8.34
C GLY A 7 -18.11 21.00 7.19
N LYS A 8 -17.65 20.54 6.02
CA LYS A 8 -18.51 20.14 4.89
C LYS A 8 -18.40 18.65 4.59
N ASN A 9 -19.38 18.11 3.88
CA ASN A 9 -19.30 16.73 3.38
C ASN A 9 -18.48 16.68 2.08
N LEU A 10 -17.57 15.71 1.99
CA LEU A 10 -16.78 15.40 0.81
C LEU A 10 -17.39 14.18 0.10
N VAL A 11 -17.81 14.39 -1.15
CA VAL A 11 -18.27 13.34 -2.06
C VAL A 11 -17.10 12.90 -2.94
N THR A 12 -16.83 11.60 -3.01
CA THR A 12 -15.81 10.96 -3.86
C THR A 12 -16.44 9.75 -4.54
N TYR A 13 -15.73 9.13 -5.49
CA TYR A 13 -16.18 7.88 -6.11
C TYR A 13 -16.31 6.70 -5.12
N GLN A 14 -15.80 6.85 -3.89
CA GLN A 14 -15.85 5.85 -2.82
C GLN A 14 -16.90 6.16 -1.75
N THR A 15 -17.56 7.31 -1.81
CA THR A 15 -18.62 7.70 -0.88
C THR A 15 -19.97 7.70 -1.58
N ASP A 16 -21.05 7.73 -0.80
CA ASP A 16 -22.40 7.88 -1.34
C ASP A 16 -22.66 9.34 -1.77
N ASP A 17 -23.85 9.59 -2.32
CA ASP A 17 -24.26 10.93 -2.76
C ASP A 17 -24.29 11.97 -1.60
N ASN A 18 -24.33 11.51 -0.35
CA ASN A 18 -24.30 12.37 0.84
C ASN A 18 -22.87 12.73 1.27
N GLY A 19 -21.87 11.96 0.84
CA GLY A 19 -20.46 12.15 1.18
C GLY A 19 -20.15 11.88 2.65
N GLN A 20 -18.93 12.22 3.07
CA GLN A 20 -18.46 12.06 4.45
C GLN A 20 -18.03 13.41 5.06
N PRO A 21 -18.37 13.72 6.32
CA PRO A 21 -18.05 14.99 6.95
C PRO A 21 -16.55 15.15 7.17
N VAL A 22 -15.97 16.27 6.72
CA VAL A 22 -14.56 16.60 6.90
C VAL A 22 -14.37 17.38 8.20
N ASN A 23 -13.93 16.69 9.26
CA ASN A 23 -13.71 17.29 10.59
C ASN A 23 -12.26 17.71 10.83
N THR A 24 -11.31 17.13 10.10
CA THR A 24 -9.88 17.37 10.25
C THR A 24 -9.24 17.43 8.86
N ILE A 25 -8.22 18.28 8.71
CA ILE A 25 -7.37 18.31 7.53
C ILE A 25 -5.93 18.05 7.98
N LEU A 26 -5.31 17.00 7.42
CA LEU A 26 -3.89 16.73 7.58
C LEU A 26 -3.10 17.69 6.67
N VAL A 27 -2.05 18.30 7.20
CA VAL A 27 -1.11 19.13 6.44
C VAL A 27 0.26 18.52 6.61
N GLU A 28 0.86 18.09 5.51
CA GLU A 28 2.17 17.44 5.45
C GLU A 28 3.12 18.22 4.52
N GLU A 29 4.42 17.97 4.68
CA GLU A 29 5.43 18.57 3.79
C GLU A 29 5.28 17.99 2.38
N CYS A 30 5.48 18.84 1.37
CA CYS A 30 5.44 18.37 -0.02
C CYS A 30 6.64 17.45 -0.26
N THR A 31 6.37 16.16 -0.43
CA THR A 31 7.40 15.18 -0.78
C THR A 31 7.66 15.27 -2.28
N ASP A 32 8.91 15.38 -2.70
CA ASP A 32 9.28 15.32 -4.11
C ASP A 32 9.23 13.87 -4.61
N ILE A 33 8.12 13.51 -5.26
CA ILE A 33 7.80 12.15 -5.73
C ILE A 33 8.46 11.88 -7.08
N ALA A 34 9.31 10.85 -7.15
CA ALA A 34 9.85 10.34 -8.41
C ALA A 34 8.95 9.25 -9.02
N GLU A 35 8.51 8.29 -8.20
CA GLU A 35 7.61 7.21 -8.62
C GLU A 35 6.60 6.89 -7.51
N GLU A 36 5.39 6.50 -7.92
CA GLU A 36 4.34 6.01 -7.04
C GLU A 36 4.13 4.51 -7.27
N LEU A 37 4.26 3.73 -6.20
CA LEU A 37 4.03 2.29 -6.18
C LEU A 37 2.80 1.96 -5.35
N TYR A 38 2.27 0.75 -5.54
CA TYR A 38 1.25 0.16 -4.69
C TYR A 38 1.86 -0.97 -3.85
N LEU A 39 1.49 -1.04 -2.57
CA LEU A 39 1.74 -2.19 -1.71
C LEU A 39 0.51 -2.49 -0.86
N GLY A 40 0.02 -3.71 -0.89
CA GLY A 40 -1.11 -4.14 -0.07
C GLY A 40 -0.94 -5.56 0.47
N ALA A 41 -1.70 -5.88 1.51
CA ALA A 41 -1.76 -7.20 2.11
C ALA A 41 -3.20 -7.56 2.50
N VAL A 42 -3.59 -8.79 2.24
CA VAL A 42 -4.92 -9.35 2.56
C VAL A 42 -4.82 -10.81 2.97
N ILE A 43 -5.83 -11.31 3.69
CA ILE A 43 -6.02 -12.75 3.81
C ILE A 43 -6.77 -13.25 2.57
N ASP A 44 -6.09 -14.01 1.72
CA ASP A 44 -6.74 -14.72 0.63
C ASP A 44 -7.61 -15.85 1.20
N ARG A 45 -8.91 -15.77 0.96
CA ARG A 45 -9.89 -16.72 1.51
C ARG A 45 -9.76 -18.11 0.90
N ALA A 46 -9.28 -18.21 -0.34
CA ALA A 46 -9.16 -19.49 -1.03
C ALA A 46 -8.00 -20.31 -0.47
N SER A 47 -6.82 -19.69 -0.33
CA SER A 47 -5.63 -20.34 0.21
C SER A 47 -5.52 -20.27 1.74
N GLN A 48 -6.30 -19.41 2.39
CA GLN A 48 -6.21 -19.07 3.82
C GLN A 48 -4.81 -18.58 4.21
N ARG A 49 -4.20 -17.77 3.34
CA ARG A 49 -2.85 -17.22 3.53
C ARG A 49 -2.88 -15.71 3.51
N LEU A 50 -1.94 -15.12 4.27
CA LEU A 50 -1.60 -13.72 4.09
C LEU A 50 -0.87 -13.56 2.76
N VAL A 51 -1.44 -12.76 1.87
CA VAL A 51 -0.91 -12.47 0.54
C VAL A 51 -0.53 -11.00 0.50
N PHE A 52 0.73 -10.74 0.15
CA PHE A 52 1.17 -9.40 -0.22
C PHE A 52 1.07 -9.22 -1.73
N MET A 53 0.64 -8.03 -2.12
CA MET A 53 0.48 -7.59 -3.50
C MET A 53 1.26 -6.30 -3.70
N ALA A 54 1.99 -6.18 -4.80
CA ALA A 54 2.71 -4.96 -5.15
C ALA A 54 2.56 -4.64 -6.63
N SER A 55 2.59 -3.36 -6.98
CA SER A 55 2.54 -2.91 -8.37
C SER A 55 3.31 -1.61 -8.58
N LYS A 56 3.79 -1.38 -9.81
CA LYS A 56 4.27 -0.07 -10.26
C LYS A 56 3.14 0.92 -10.55
N GLU A 57 1.89 0.46 -10.55
CA GLU A 57 0.71 1.31 -10.69
C GLU A 57 0.27 1.83 -9.31
N GLY A 58 1.08 2.73 -8.72
CA GLY A 58 0.69 3.47 -7.52
C GLY A 58 -0.21 4.67 -7.82
N GLY A 59 -0.84 5.21 -6.77
CA GLY A 59 -1.72 6.38 -6.88
C GLY A 59 -3.08 6.11 -7.52
N VAL A 60 -3.34 4.87 -7.96
CA VAL A 60 -4.57 4.47 -8.66
C VAL A 60 -5.36 3.40 -7.91
N ASN A 61 -6.57 3.13 -8.38
CA ASN A 61 -7.44 2.09 -7.82
C ASN A 61 -6.89 0.70 -8.21
N ILE A 62 -6.51 -0.11 -7.21
CA ILE A 62 -5.90 -1.43 -7.45
C ILE A 62 -6.88 -2.43 -8.04
N GLU A 63 -8.18 -2.34 -7.70
CA GLU A 63 -9.20 -3.21 -8.28
C GLU A 63 -9.37 -2.98 -9.79
N GLU A 64 -9.15 -1.76 -10.27
CA GLU A 64 -9.13 -1.45 -11.70
C GLU A 64 -7.91 -2.06 -12.40
N VAL A 65 -6.72 -1.96 -11.78
CA VAL A 65 -5.49 -2.61 -12.29
C VAL A 65 -5.69 -4.13 -12.35
N ALA A 66 -6.28 -4.74 -11.31
CA ALA A 66 -6.57 -6.17 -11.28
C ALA A 66 -7.55 -6.62 -12.38
N ALA A 67 -8.49 -5.76 -12.77
CA ALA A 67 -9.47 -6.08 -13.81
C ALA A 67 -8.90 -5.88 -15.24
N THR A 68 -8.00 -4.93 -15.43
CA THR A 68 -7.55 -4.47 -16.76
C THR A 68 -6.15 -4.91 -17.14
N THR A 69 -5.22 -4.93 -16.18
CA THR A 69 -3.80 -5.25 -16.35
C THR A 69 -3.30 -6.10 -15.17
N PRO A 70 -3.92 -7.27 -14.91
CA PRO A 70 -3.59 -8.11 -13.76
C PRO A 70 -2.12 -8.53 -13.70
N GLU A 71 -1.44 -8.60 -14.84
CA GLU A 71 -0.01 -8.93 -14.95
C GLU A 71 0.91 -7.90 -14.28
N LYS A 72 0.42 -6.69 -14.02
CA LYS A 72 1.14 -5.65 -13.29
C LYS A 72 1.06 -5.79 -11.77
N ILE A 73 0.28 -6.76 -11.28
CA ILE A 73 0.16 -7.05 -9.85
C ILE A 73 1.02 -8.27 -9.51
N PHE A 74 2.05 -8.03 -8.73
CA PHE A 74 2.96 -9.05 -8.25
C PHE A 74 2.51 -9.52 -6.87
N GLN A 75 2.50 -10.83 -6.65
CA GLN A 75 2.01 -11.40 -5.39
C GLN A 75 2.98 -12.40 -4.80
N VAL A 76 3.01 -12.45 -3.48
CA VAL A 76 3.67 -13.49 -2.68
C VAL A 76 2.72 -13.93 -1.57
N ALA A 77 2.62 -15.24 -1.36
CA ALA A 77 1.74 -15.83 -0.34
C ALA A 77 2.58 -16.41 0.78
N ILE A 78 2.39 -15.91 2.00
CA ILE A 78 3.17 -16.31 3.18
C ILE A 78 2.75 -17.71 3.62
N ASP A 79 3.76 -18.57 3.83
CA ASP A 79 3.57 -19.87 4.45
C ASP A 79 3.28 -19.68 5.95
N PRO A 80 2.10 -20.09 6.46
CA PRO A 80 1.71 -19.84 7.85
C PRO A 80 2.61 -20.56 8.86
N LEU A 81 3.33 -21.61 8.45
CA LEU A 81 4.26 -22.33 9.33
C LEU A 81 5.63 -21.66 9.40
N LYS A 82 6.04 -20.96 8.33
CA LYS A 82 7.36 -20.32 8.23
C LYS A 82 7.32 -18.83 8.58
N GLY A 83 6.18 -18.18 8.36
CA GLY A 83 6.03 -16.74 8.49
C GLY A 83 6.68 -15.96 7.33
N PRO A 84 6.57 -14.62 7.36
CA PRO A 84 7.14 -13.75 6.34
C PRO A 84 8.66 -13.89 6.25
N SER A 85 9.19 -13.92 5.03
CA SER A 85 10.62 -14.10 4.77
C SER A 85 11.21 -13.00 3.89
N THR A 86 12.52 -12.81 4.01
CA THR A 86 13.27 -11.86 3.15
C THR A 86 13.27 -12.27 1.69
N ASN A 87 13.08 -13.56 1.38
CA ASN A 87 13.00 -14.04 -0.01
C ASN A 87 11.75 -13.53 -0.71
N GLU A 88 10.59 -13.54 -0.02
CA GLU A 88 9.34 -12.98 -0.54
C GLU A 88 9.47 -11.47 -0.77
N ALA A 89 10.10 -10.77 0.17
CA ALA A 89 10.37 -9.34 0.01
C ALA A 89 11.28 -9.05 -1.20
N ASN A 90 12.36 -9.82 -1.36
CA ASN A 90 13.28 -9.70 -2.49
C ASN A 90 12.60 -10.01 -3.83
N GLU A 91 11.68 -10.98 -3.85
CA GLU A 91 10.90 -11.31 -5.04
C GLU A 91 10.03 -10.13 -5.49
N LEU A 92 9.24 -9.55 -4.58
CA LEU A 92 8.44 -8.38 -4.88
C LEU A 92 9.31 -7.18 -5.28
N ALA A 93 10.36 -6.89 -4.51
CA ALA A 93 11.26 -5.76 -4.79
C ALA A 93 11.95 -5.89 -6.16
N THR A 94 12.29 -7.11 -6.58
CA THR A 94 12.86 -7.36 -7.91
C THR A 94 11.83 -7.16 -9.01
N LYS A 95 10.58 -7.62 -8.82
CA LYS A 95 9.49 -7.41 -9.80
C LYS A 95 9.09 -5.92 -9.92
N LEU A 96 9.22 -5.17 -8.82
CA LEU A 96 9.11 -3.72 -8.79
C LEU A 96 10.34 -3.00 -9.38
N GLU A 97 11.39 -3.74 -9.76
CA GLU A 97 12.65 -3.20 -10.31
C GLU A 97 13.34 -2.17 -9.39
N LEU A 98 13.22 -2.36 -8.08
CA LEU A 98 13.85 -1.49 -7.09
C LEU A 98 15.38 -1.59 -7.17
N ASN A 99 16.07 -0.48 -6.92
CA ASN A 99 17.53 -0.48 -6.80
C ASN A 99 17.99 -1.12 -5.46
N GLU A 100 19.30 -1.35 -5.27
CA GLU A 100 19.80 -2.06 -4.08
C GLU A 100 19.50 -1.36 -2.74
N ILE A 101 19.48 -0.02 -2.72
CA ILE A 101 19.12 0.75 -1.51
C ILE A 101 17.63 0.54 -1.21
N GLN A 102 16.79 0.70 -2.23
CA GLN A 102 15.34 0.54 -2.14
C GLN A 102 14.95 -0.90 -1.79
N LYS A 103 15.65 -1.92 -2.31
CA LYS A 103 15.45 -3.33 -1.92
C LYS A 103 15.69 -3.53 -0.42
N GLY A 104 16.74 -2.89 0.12
CA GLY A 104 17.01 -2.89 1.55
C GLY A 104 15.84 -2.32 2.36
N GLN A 105 15.39 -1.11 1.99
CA GLN A 105 14.26 -0.42 2.62
C GLN A 105 12.95 -1.21 2.49
N PHE A 106 12.65 -1.74 1.30
CA PHE A 106 11.44 -2.51 1.02
C PHE A 106 11.39 -3.79 1.84
N LYS A 107 12.53 -4.48 2.01
CA LYS A 107 12.61 -5.69 2.84
C LYS A 107 12.27 -5.38 4.30
N ASP A 108 12.83 -4.32 4.86
CA ASP A 108 12.57 -3.93 6.25
C ASP A 108 11.11 -3.49 6.43
N LEU A 109 10.57 -2.77 5.44
CA LEU A 109 9.16 -2.39 5.38
C LEU A 109 8.24 -3.63 5.32
N TYR A 110 8.47 -4.54 4.38
CA TYR A 110 7.69 -5.78 4.20
C TYR A 110 7.61 -6.60 5.50
N LEU A 111 8.75 -6.83 6.15
CA LEU A 111 8.80 -7.60 7.40
C LEU A 111 8.05 -6.87 8.53
N SER A 112 8.21 -5.55 8.61
CA SER A 112 7.53 -4.73 9.63
C SER A 112 6.02 -4.71 9.43
N LEU A 113 5.56 -4.56 8.18
CA LEU A 113 4.14 -4.58 7.83
C LEU A 113 3.53 -5.96 8.00
N SER A 114 4.25 -7.02 7.66
CA SER A 114 3.79 -8.40 7.88
C SER A 114 3.57 -8.67 9.37
N LYS A 115 4.53 -8.24 10.21
CA LYS A 115 4.40 -8.32 11.66
C LYS A 115 3.22 -7.48 12.16
N PHE A 116 3.11 -6.23 11.71
CA PHE A 116 2.01 -5.33 12.07
C PHE A 116 0.64 -5.90 11.71
N PHE A 117 0.51 -6.48 10.50
CA PHE A 117 -0.72 -7.10 10.02
C PHE A 117 -1.19 -8.22 10.95
N ILE A 118 -0.26 -9.10 11.35
CA ILE A 118 -0.56 -10.23 12.24
C ILE A 118 -0.83 -9.76 13.66
N GLU A 119 0.01 -8.89 14.22
CA GLU A 119 -0.10 -8.42 15.61
C GLU A 119 -1.35 -7.55 15.86
N LYS A 120 -1.84 -6.87 14.83
CA LYS A 120 -3.05 -6.04 14.89
C LYS A 120 -4.30 -6.73 14.37
N ASP A 121 -4.21 -8.01 14.03
CA ASP A 121 -5.31 -8.81 13.51
C ASP A 121 -6.06 -8.07 12.38
N LEU A 122 -5.28 -7.65 11.37
CA LEU A 122 -5.83 -6.92 10.23
C LEU A 122 -6.45 -7.88 9.22
N SER A 123 -7.49 -7.44 8.52
CA SER A 123 -8.03 -8.11 7.34
C SER A 123 -7.57 -7.47 6.02
N LEU A 124 -7.13 -6.20 6.08
CA LEU A 124 -6.58 -5.45 4.95
C LEU A 124 -5.53 -4.46 5.44
N LEU A 125 -4.45 -4.34 4.68
CA LEU A 125 -3.48 -3.26 4.75
C LEU A 125 -3.19 -2.78 3.33
N GLU A 126 -3.22 -1.47 3.11
CA GLU A 126 -3.03 -0.84 1.81
C GLU A 126 -2.19 0.42 1.98
N ILE A 127 -1.05 0.47 1.30
CA ILE A 127 -0.17 1.62 1.19
C ILE A 127 -0.21 2.06 -0.27
N ASN A 128 -0.89 3.17 -0.50
CA ASN A 128 -1.12 3.70 -1.83
C ASN A 128 -1.19 5.24 -1.78
N PRO A 129 -0.11 5.95 -2.18
CA PRO A 129 1.13 5.42 -2.75
C PRO A 129 2.17 5.00 -1.69
N LEU A 130 2.95 3.97 -2.03
CA LEU A 130 4.31 3.78 -1.56
C LEU A 130 5.22 4.56 -2.51
N VAL A 131 5.88 5.61 -2.04
CA VAL A 131 6.62 6.56 -2.88
C VAL A 131 8.10 6.24 -2.93
N ILE A 132 8.69 6.38 -4.12
CA ILE A 132 10.12 6.61 -4.29
C ILE A 132 10.33 8.12 -4.39
N THR A 133 11.13 8.70 -3.50
CA THR A 133 11.47 10.11 -3.55
C THR A 133 12.46 10.42 -4.67
N SER A 134 12.60 11.69 -5.01
CA SER A 134 13.65 12.17 -5.94
C SER A 134 15.07 11.86 -5.46
N GLU A 135 15.25 11.62 -4.15
CA GLU A 135 16.51 11.22 -3.52
C GLU A 135 16.75 9.71 -3.63
N GLY A 136 15.74 8.95 -4.06
CA GLY A 136 15.79 7.51 -4.30
C GLY A 136 15.30 6.65 -3.14
N ASP A 137 14.76 7.24 -2.08
CA ASP A 137 14.31 6.55 -0.87
C ASP A 137 12.83 6.14 -0.92
N LEU A 138 12.48 5.05 -0.26
CA LEU A 138 11.09 4.60 -0.09
C LEU A 138 10.41 5.27 1.11
N ILE A 139 9.24 5.87 0.87
CA ILE A 139 8.41 6.51 1.90
C ILE A 139 6.96 6.06 1.75
N CYS A 140 6.30 5.73 2.85
CA CYS A 140 4.86 5.48 2.89
C CYS A 140 4.13 6.82 3.11
N LEU A 141 3.41 7.35 2.12
CA LEU A 141 2.66 8.61 2.27
C LEU A 141 1.27 8.43 2.90
N GLY A 142 0.72 7.22 2.83
CA GLY A 142 -0.58 6.93 3.41
C GLY A 142 -0.75 5.45 3.65
N CYS A 143 -1.57 5.11 4.63
CA CYS A 143 -1.95 3.73 4.91
C CYS A 143 -3.44 3.65 5.23
N LYS A 144 -4.12 2.70 4.61
CA LYS A 144 -5.50 2.31 4.90
C LYS A 144 -5.47 0.88 5.42
N ASN A 145 -6.09 0.67 6.57
CA ASN A 145 -6.18 -0.65 7.20
C ASN A 145 -7.61 -0.97 7.62
N LYS A 146 -7.90 -2.27 7.75
CA LYS A 146 -9.15 -2.78 8.33
C LYS A 146 -8.83 -3.90 9.32
N HIS A 147 -9.62 -3.96 10.38
CA HIS A 147 -9.70 -5.10 11.29
C HIS A 147 -10.81 -6.01 10.75
#